data_AF-A0A2A2WJ40-F1
#
_entry.id   AF-A0A2A2WJ40-F1
#
_cell.length_a   1.000
_cell.length_b   1.000
_cell.length_c   1.000
_cell.angle_alpha   90.00
_cell.angle_beta   90.00
_cell.angle_gamma   90.00
#
_symmetry.space_group_name_H-M   'P 1'
#
loop_
_entity.id
_entity.type
_entity.pdbx_description
1 polymer ?
#
loop_
_entity_poly.entity_id
_entity_poly.type
_entity_poly.pdbx_seq_one_letter_code
_entity_poly.pdbx_strand_id
1 'polypeptide(L)'
;MKMTLAFAALVAGFGVLSGNSVADEPAVKQADRPTIRDERPENLRGWVIVSNSAYWPLCYEALENLTEVRNQAASTDSAALAESLDKCSAWLNLAASAAMVREESRIMTIADKIDEVSICLQDNETPPTPREIEVLATMGELAVAKSHLIRATSDYAERKTSQYQPNKKPVSTELAADEKEIRSARLERDRDQYRYDVGQSLRHLTVAQVYLRAVAEQGEIELGELATETVAPLQGQESGGELVSKDKDINLLAEQLMKAIEAAQVRLAGELKWEPKPLASNEN
;
A
#
# COMPACT_ATOMS: atom_id res chain seq x y z
N MET A 1 -44.06 38.01 46.40
CA MET A 1 -44.72 36.99 45.56
C MET A 1 -43.83 36.76 44.34
N LYS A 2 -43.53 35.48 44.03
CA LYS A 2 -42.61 34.94 42.99
C LYS A 2 -41.10 35.05 43.33
N MET A 3 -40.49 34.02 43.92
CA MET A 3 -40.02 32.71 43.41
C MET A 3 -38.55 32.73 42.96
N THR A 4 -37.75 32.11 43.84
CA THR A 4 -36.40 31.52 43.81
C THR A 4 -35.91 30.87 42.51
N LEU A 5 -34.58 31.00 42.26
CA LEU A 5 -33.54 29.93 42.10
C LEU A 5 -32.28 30.61 41.50
N ALA A 6 -31.23 30.96 42.25
CA ALA A 6 -30.17 30.17 42.91
C ALA A 6 -29.20 29.43 41.95
N PHE A 7 -27.94 29.87 41.94
CA PHE A 7 -26.65 29.15 42.09
C PHE A 7 -25.51 30.10 41.62
N ALA A 8 -24.67 30.70 42.48
CA ALA A 8 -23.47 30.14 43.16
C ALA A 8 -22.48 29.47 42.16
N ALA A 9 -21.16 29.68 42.12
CA ALA A 9 -20.12 30.45 42.82
C ALA A 9 -18.89 30.43 41.86
N LEU A 10 -18.11 31.49 41.66
CA LEU A 10 -16.92 31.94 42.43
C LEU A 10 -15.63 31.10 42.22
N VAL A 11 -14.59 31.79 41.69
CA VAL A 11 -13.13 31.70 41.97
C VAL A 11 -12.40 30.44 41.48
N ALA A 12 -11.57 30.51 40.42
CA ALA A 12 -10.23 31.12 40.27
C ALA A 12 -9.07 30.27 40.80
N GLY A 13 -8.14 29.94 39.88
CA GLY A 13 -6.70 29.97 40.13
C GLY A 13 -5.95 28.64 40.22
N PHE A 14 -4.78 28.66 39.58
CA PHE A 14 -3.59 27.79 39.73
C PHE A 14 -3.46 26.54 38.86
N GLY A 15 -2.39 26.53 38.05
CA GLY A 15 -1.82 25.30 37.50
C GLY A 15 -1.18 25.36 36.11
N VAL A 16 -0.62 26.48 35.65
CA VAL A 16 0.33 26.44 34.52
C VAL A 16 1.72 26.20 35.10
N LEU A 17 2.30 25.01 34.83
CA LEU A 17 3.72 24.76 34.51
C LEU A 17 4.02 23.25 34.53
N SER A 18 4.27 22.69 33.35
CA SER A 18 5.21 21.60 32.97
C SER A 18 4.60 20.88 31.77
N GLY A 19 5.04 21.10 30.53
CA GLY A 19 6.41 20.84 30.11
C GLY A 19 6.55 19.36 29.79
N ASN A 20 6.05 18.94 28.63
CA ASN A 20 6.70 17.91 27.82
C ASN A 20 6.34 18.17 26.36
N SER A 21 7.37 18.52 25.61
CA SER A 21 7.42 18.56 24.16
C SER A 21 6.98 17.21 23.61
N VAL A 22 5.74 17.14 23.13
CA VAL A 22 5.37 16.17 22.12
C VAL A 22 6.03 16.69 20.85
N ALA A 23 7.13 16.05 20.46
CA ALA A 23 7.59 16.17 19.10
C ALA A 23 6.43 15.66 18.22
N ASP A 24 5.93 16.53 17.35
CA ASP A 24 5.06 16.13 16.24
C ASP A 24 5.85 15.10 15.42
N GLU A 25 5.64 13.81 15.68
CA GLU A 25 6.04 12.74 14.78
C GLU A 25 5.11 12.78 13.57
N PRO A 26 5.63 12.81 12.33
CA PRO A 26 4.78 12.95 11.17
C PRO A 26 4.09 11.60 10.90
N ALA A 27 2.79 11.53 11.18
CA ALA A 27 1.89 10.73 10.35
C ALA A 27 2.11 11.12 8.89
N VAL A 28 2.12 10.17 7.94
CA VAL A 28 2.15 10.48 6.50
C VAL A 28 0.99 11.42 6.21
N LYS A 29 1.25 12.73 6.08
CA LYS A 29 0.17 13.69 5.94
C LYS A 29 -0.46 13.44 4.57
N GLN A 30 -1.76 13.70 4.42
CA GLN A 30 -2.40 13.65 3.10
C GLN A 30 -1.63 14.51 2.05
N ALA A 31 -0.91 15.54 2.52
CA ALA A 31 -0.01 16.37 1.71
C ALA A 31 1.27 15.67 1.22
N ASP A 32 1.74 14.63 1.92
CA ASP A 32 2.91 13.83 1.54
C ASP A 32 2.54 12.70 0.56
N ARG A 33 1.24 12.42 0.40
CA ARG A 33 0.72 11.48 -0.60
C ARG A 33 0.85 12.12 -2.00
N PRO A 34 1.53 11.47 -2.97
CA PRO A 34 1.56 11.98 -4.33
C PRO A 34 0.14 12.03 -4.92
N THR A 35 -0.24 13.15 -5.55
CA THR A 35 -1.53 13.24 -6.27
C THR A 35 -1.45 12.41 -7.54
N ILE A 36 -2.14 11.27 -7.56
CA ILE A 36 -2.16 10.34 -8.70
C ILE A 36 -3.37 10.63 -9.60
N ARG A 37 -3.13 11.17 -10.81
CA ARG A 37 -4.17 11.37 -11.84
C ARG A 37 -4.24 10.19 -12.79
N ASP A 38 -5.44 9.78 -13.20
CA ASP A 38 -5.64 8.61 -14.05
C ASP A 38 -5.94 9.00 -15.51
N GLU A 39 -4.91 9.13 -16.33
CA GLU A 39 -5.03 9.33 -17.78
C GLU A 39 -5.04 7.96 -18.47
N ARG A 40 -6.23 7.52 -18.90
CA ARG A 40 -6.44 6.21 -19.53
C ARG A 40 -6.40 6.33 -21.06
N PRO A 41 -5.69 5.44 -21.78
CA PRO A 41 -5.78 5.39 -23.24
C PRO A 41 -7.17 4.94 -23.70
N GLU A 42 -7.66 5.50 -24.80
CA GLU A 42 -9.03 5.25 -25.31
C GLU A 42 -9.33 3.78 -25.63
N ASN A 43 -8.29 2.97 -25.88
CA ASN A 43 -8.40 1.59 -26.39
C ASN A 43 -7.98 0.50 -25.38
N LEU A 44 -8.05 0.78 -24.08
CA LEU A 44 -7.55 -0.14 -23.05
C LEU A 44 -8.30 -1.49 -23.03
N ARG A 45 -7.58 -2.61 -23.04
CA ARG A 45 -8.17 -3.96 -22.87
C ARG A 45 -8.60 -4.16 -21.41
N GLY A 46 -9.88 -4.46 -21.19
CA GLY A 46 -10.42 -4.87 -19.88
C GLY A 46 -11.62 -4.05 -19.41
N TRP A 47 -12.67 -4.75 -19.00
CA TRP A 47 -13.87 -4.21 -18.34
C TRP A 47 -13.64 -4.18 -16.84
N VAL A 48 -12.86 -3.22 -16.33
CA VAL A 48 -12.93 -2.87 -14.90
C VAL A 48 -13.20 -1.39 -14.81
N ILE A 49 -14.44 -1.07 -14.43
CA ILE A 49 -14.93 0.26 -14.07
C ILE A 49 -14.90 0.30 -12.54
N VAL A 50 -13.70 0.39 -11.98
CA VAL A 50 -13.53 1.17 -10.76
C VAL A 50 -12.58 2.25 -11.19
N SER A 51 -12.97 3.51 -11.01
CA SER A 51 -12.08 4.64 -11.28
C SER A 51 -10.84 4.42 -10.41
N ASN A 52 -9.69 4.05 -10.99
CA ASN A 52 -8.48 3.78 -10.20
C ASN A 52 -8.05 5.01 -9.39
N SER A 53 -8.51 6.21 -9.76
CA SER A 53 -8.34 7.42 -8.93
C SER A 53 -9.03 7.34 -7.57
N ALA A 54 -10.06 6.51 -7.39
CA ALA A 54 -10.63 6.20 -6.08
C ALA A 54 -9.84 5.10 -5.35
N TYR A 55 -9.14 4.22 -6.08
CA TYR A 55 -8.34 3.13 -5.52
C TYR A 55 -7.02 3.60 -4.90
N TRP A 56 -6.25 4.46 -5.59
CA TRP A 56 -4.93 4.86 -5.12
C TRP A 56 -4.89 5.50 -3.72
N PRO A 57 -5.84 6.36 -3.34
CA PRO A 57 -5.91 6.86 -1.97
C PRO A 57 -6.13 5.74 -0.95
N LEU A 58 -6.94 4.73 -1.28
CA LEU A 58 -7.25 3.59 -0.40
C LEU A 58 -6.04 2.70 -0.14
N CYS A 59 -5.05 2.68 -1.06
CA CYS A 59 -3.80 1.96 -0.84
C CYS A 59 -3.00 2.46 0.37
N TYR A 60 -3.29 3.68 0.88
CA TYR A 60 -2.61 4.24 2.05
C TYR A 60 -3.41 4.06 3.35
N GLU A 61 -4.70 3.73 3.28
CA GLU A 61 -5.55 3.63 4.47
C GLU A 61 -5.10 2.48 5.38
N ALA A 62 -4.71 1.34 4.81
CA ALA A 62 -4.14 0.24 5.59
C ALA A 62 -2.86 0.67 6.34
N LEU A 63 -1.96 1.44 5.71
CA LEU A 63 -0.76 1.96 6.37
C LEU A 63 -1.09 2.84 7.58
N GLU A 64 -2.10 3.70 7.45
CA GLU A 64 -2.51 4.60 8.53
C GLU A 64 -3.09 3.82 9.72
N ASN A 65 -3.93 2.83 9.45
CA ASN A 65 -4.49 1.99 10.51
C ASN A 65 -3.43 1.11 11.17
N LEU A 66 -2.46 0.58 10.41
CA LEU A 66 -1.31 -0.17 10.96
C LEU A 66 -0.43 0.73 11.84
N THR A 67 -0.21 1.97 11.41
CA THR A 67 0.54 2.97 12.19
C THR A 67 -0.20 3.33 13.48
N GLU A 68 -1.53 3.51 13.42
CA GLU A 68 -2.34 3.81 14.60
C GLU A 68 -2.31 2.65 15.61
N VAL A 69 -2.51 1.41 15.15
CA VAL A 69 -2.40 0.21 15.98
C VAL A 69 -1.04 0.14 16.67
N ARG A 70 0.04 0.39 15.93
CA ARG A 70 1.40 0.42 16.50
C ARG A 70 1.53 1.48 17.59
N ASN A 71 1.07 2.69 17.35
CA ASN A 71 1.14 3.79 18.32
C ASN A 71 0.32 3.49 19.60
N GLN A 72 -0.75 2.71 19.46
CA GLN A 72 -1.60 2.29 20.56
C GLN A 72 -1.15 0.96 21.21
N ALA A 73 -0.12 0.28 20.72
CA ALA A 73 0.25 -1.06 21.16
C ALA A 73 0.56 -1.16 22.68
N ALA A 74 1.12 -0.10 23.25
CA ALA A 74 1.40 0.01 24.68
C ALA A 74 0.30 0.73 25.49
N SER A 75 -0.84 1.05 24.85
CA SER A 75 -1.96 1.72 25.50
C SER A 75 -2.55 0.86 26.62
N THR A 76 -3.01 1.53 27.67
CA THR A 76 -3.78 0.89 28.76
C THR A 76 -5.28 0.84 28.47
N ASP A 77 -5.72 1.50 27.40
CA ASP A 77 -7.11 1.47 26.93
C ASP A 77 -7.30 0.31 25.95
N SER A 78 -7.56 -0.88 26.50
CA SER A 78 -7.75 -2.10 25.70
C SER A 78 -8.96 -2.02 24.76
N ALA A 79 -9.98 -1.23 25.10
CA ALA A 79 -11.17 -1.08 24.24
C ALA A 79 -10.85 -0.25 22.99
N ALA A 80 -10.13 0.87 23.16
CA ALA A 80 -9.68 1.69 22.04
C ALA A 80 -8.70 0.92 21.13
N LEU A 81 -7.76 0.17 21.72
CA LEU A 81 -6.82 -0.65 20.97
C LEU A 81 -7.54 -1.76 20.17
N ALA A 82 -8.52 -2.43 20.77
CA ALA A 82 -9.32 -3.43 20.06
C ALA A 82 -10.10 -2.82 18.88
N GLU A 83 -10.71 -1.65 19.05
CA GLU A 83 -11.39 -0.96 17.95
C GLU A 83 -10.44 -0.59 16.80
N SER A 84 -9.21 -0.15 17.11
CA SER A 84 -8.19 0.13 16.12
C SER A 84 -7.73 -1.13 15.38
N LEU A 85 -7.55 -2.25 16.09
CA LEU A 85 -7.19 -3.54 15.51
C LEU A 85 -8.29 -4.08 14.58
N ASP A 86 -9.56 -4.01 15.00
CA ASP A 86 -10.72 -4.41 14.17
C ASP A 86 -10.77 -3.61 12.85
N LYS A 87 -10.66 -2.28 12.95
CA LYS A 87 -10.57 -1.41 11.76
C LYS A 87 -9.38 -1.77 10.87
N CYS A 88 -8.22 -2.02 11.48
CA CYS A 88 -7.01 -2.41 10.76
C CYS A 88 -7.21 -3.73 9.99
N SER A 89 -7.79 -4.76 10.63
CA SER A 89 -8.12 -6.02 9.96
C SER A 89 -9.07 -5.81 8.79
N ALA A 90 -10.12 -4.99 8.95
CA ALA A 90 -11.05 -4.67 7.87
C ALA A 90 -10.35 -4.00 6.68
N TRP A 91 -9.43 -3.06 6.93
CA TRP A 91 -8.66 -2.39 5.87
C TRP A 91 -7.65 -3.32 5.18
N LEU A 92 -7.02 -4.24 5.93
CA LEU A 92 -6.16 -5.26 5.34
C LEU A 92 -6.95 -6.24 4.47
N ASN A 93 -8.14 -6.66 4.91
CA ASN A 93 -9.05 -7.49 4.11
C ASN A 93 -9.51 -6.76 2.84
N LEU A 94 -9.80 -5.46 2.93
CA LEU A 94 -10.10 -4.67 1.75
C LEU A 94 -8.90 -4.58 0.81
N ALA A 95 -7.70 -4.33 1.33
CA ALA A 95 -6.47 -4.32 0.54
C ALA A 95 -6.24 -5.67 -0.15
N ALA A 96 -6.43 -6.79 0.55
CA ALA A 96 -6.34 -8.14 0.00
C ALA A 96 -7.37 -8.38 -1.13
N SER A 97 -8.61 -7.92 -0.93
CA SER A 97 -9.72 -8.09 -1.88
C SER A 97 -9.64 -7.20 -3.13
N ALA A 98 -8.85 -6.13 -3.08
CA ALA A 98 -8.67 -5.28 -4.24
C ALA A 98 -8.08 -6.13 -5.37
N ALA A 99 -8.74 -6.13 -6.54
CA ALA A 99 -8.53 -7.03 -7.68
C ALA A 99 -7.13 -6.97 -8.36
N MET A 100 -6.11 -6.45 -7.67
CA MET A 100 -4.76 -6.20 -8.14
C MET A 100 -3.66 -6.70 -7.19
N VAL A 101 -4.01 -7.37 -6.09
CA VAL A 101 -3.06 -7.81 -5.05
C VAL A 101 -2.61 -9.26 -5.30
N ARG A 102 -1.29 -9.46 -5.42
CA ARG A 102 -0.63 -10.78 -5.27
C ARG A 102 -0.23 -10.96 -3.81
N GLU A 103 -0.07 -12.19 -3.30
CA GLU A 103 0.13 -12.47 -1.86
C GLU A 103 -1.11 -12.20 -0.98
N GLU A 104 -2.32 -12.20 -1.56
CA GLU A 104 -3.60 -12.07 -0.84
C GLU A 104 -3.66 -12.93 0.42
N SER A 105 -3.32 -14.22 0.30
CA SER A 105 -3.36 -15.17 1.42
C SER A 105 -2.53 -14.72 2.62
N ARG A 106 -1.37 -14.09 2.39
CA ARG A 106 -0.50 -13.64 3.48
C ARG A 106 -1.07 -12.40 4.16
N ILE A 107 -1.63 -11.46 3.39
CA ILE A 107 -2.29 -10.27 3.94
C ILE A 107 -3.51 -10.71 4.77
N MET A 108 -4.32 -11.64 4.24
CA MET A 108 -5.46 -12.21 4.97
C MET A 108 -5.03 -12.92 6.25
N THR A 109 -3.98 -13.76 6.23
CA THR A 109 -3.49 -14.40 7.46
C THR A 109 -3.07 -13.39 8.54
N ILE A 110 -2.49 -12.26 8.15
CA ILE A 110 -2.14 -11.20 9.10
C ILE A 110 -3.40 -10.48 9.60
N ALA A 111 -4.36 -10.21 8.72
CA ALA A 111 -5.65 -9.63 9.09
C ALA A 111 -6.41 -10.51 10.10
N ASP A 112 -6.46 -11.82 9.84
CA ASP A 112 -7.07 -12.81 10.74
C ASP A 112 -6.39 -12.79 12.12
N LYS A 113 -5.05 -12.78 12.17
CA LYS A 113 -4.33 -12.67 13.44
C LYS A 113 -4.61 -11.35 14.17
N ILE A 114 -4.70 -10.22 13.45
CA ILE A 114 -5.04 -8.93 14.04
C ILE A 114 -6.46 -8.94 14.61
N ASP A 115 -7.41 -9.57 13.91
CA ASP A 115 -8.78 -9.76 14.37
C ASP A 115 -8.85 -10.63 15.62
N GLU A 116 -8.11 -11.74 15.66
CA GLU A 116 -7.99 -12.60 16.85
C GLU A 116 -7.45 -11.84 18.06
N VAL A 117 -6.49 -10.93 17.87
CA VAL A 117 -5.98 -10.07 18.95
C VAL A 117 -7.03 -9.06 19.41
N SER A 118 -7.80 -8.48 18.48
CA SER A 118 -8.93 -7.60 18.80
C SER A 118 -9.95 -8.32 19.70
N ILE A 119 -10.36 -9.52 19.31
CA ILE A 119 -11.29 -10.36 20.08
C ILE A 119 -10.71 -10.69 21.45
N CYS A 120 -9.43 -11.09 21.52
CA CYS A 120 -8.73 -11.40 22.77
C CYS A 120 -8.77 -10.24 23.78
N LEU A 121 -8.58 -9.00 23.30
CA LEU A 121 -8.67 -7.79 24.12
C LEU A 121 -10.11 -7.52 24.59
N GLN A 122 -11.12 -7.73 23.74
CA GLN A 122 -12.53 -7.55 24.09
C GLN A 122 -13.00 -8.57 25.14
N ASP A 123 -12.53 -9.81 25.02
CA ASP A 123 -12.88 -10.91 25.92
C ASP A 123 -12.11 -10.89 27.26
N ASN A 124 -11.22 -9.90 27.45
CA ASN A 124 -10.31 -9.79 28.61
C ASN A 124 -9.47 -11.05 28.82
N GLU A 125 -9.06 -11.70 27.74
CA GLU A 125 -8.08 -12.78 27.80
C GLU A 125 -6.66 -12.22 27.95
N THR A 126 -5.64 -13.09 28.02
CA THR A 126 -4.24 -12.64 28.07
C THR A 126 -3.84 -12.09 26.70
N PRO A 127 -3.69 -10.76 26.53
CA PRO A 127 -3.36 -10.20 25.23
C PRO A 127 -1.89 -10.49 24.87
N PRO A 128 -1.53 -10.41 23.58
CA PRO A 128 -0.15 -10.34 23.17
C PRO A 128 0.56 -9.14 23.82
N THR A 129 1.89 -9.24 23.91
CA THR A 129 2.69 -8.11 24.38
C THR A 129 2.62 -6.93 23.39
N PRO A 130 2.85 -5.67 23.83
CA PRO A 130 2.93 -4.53 22.93
C PRO A 130 3.85 -4.77 21.73
N ARG A 131 5.01 -5.39 21.99
CA ARG A 131 5.97 -5.75 20.94
C ARG A 131 5.38 -6.73 19.91
N GLU A 132 4.60 -7.70 20.33
CA GLU A 132 3.96 -8.65 19.40
C GLU A 132 2.90 -7.98 18.54
N ILE A 133 2.18 -6.99 19.08
CA ILE A 133 1.24 -6.15 18.31
C ILE A 133 1.99 -5.28 17.30
N GLU A 134 3.09 -4.65 17.71
CA GLU A 134 3.97 -3.90 16.81
C GLU A 134 4.49 -4.79 15.67
N VAL A 135 4.99 -6.00 16.00
CA VAL A 135 5.46 -6.97 15.00
C VAL A 135 4.35 -7.36 14.03
N LEU A 136 3.13 -7.63 14.51
CA LEU A 136 1.98 -7.92 13.65
C LEU A 136 1.67 -6.77 12.70
N ALA A 137 1.66 -5.53 13.19
CA ALA A 137 1.45 -4.35 12.36
C ALA A 137 2.57 -4.20 11.30
N THR A 138 3.83 -4.32 11.69
CA THR A 138 4.96 -4.28 10.76
C THR A 138 4.89 -5.39 9.71
N MET A 139 4.50 -6.61 10.09
CA MET A 139 4.29 -7.71 9.15
C MET A 139 3.20 -7.37 8.12
N GLY A 140 2.12 -6.71 8.55
CA GLY A 140 1.08 -6.18 7.67
C GLY A 140 1.61 -5.16 6.66
N GLU A 141 2.40 -4.19 7.13
CA GLU A 141 3.03 -3.16 6.28
C GLU A 141 3.92 -3.82 5.21
N LEU A 142 4.75 -4.79 5.61
CA LEU A 142 5.63 -5.54 4.71
C LEU A 142 4.87 -6.41 3.71
N ALA A 143 3.75 -7.03 4.11
CA ALA A 143 2.93 -7.86 3.23
C ALA A 143 2.26 -7.02 2.14
N VAL A 144 1.69 -5.87 2.50
CA VAL A 144 1.11 -4.92 1.54
C VAL A 144 2.19 -4.37 0.61
N ALA A 145 3.34 -3.93 1.15
CA ALA A 145 4.48 -3.48 0.35
C ALA A 145 4.92 -4.53 -0.68
N LYS A 146 5.08 -5.79 -0.25
CA LYS A 146 5.48 -6.90 -1.14
C LYS A 146 4.47 -7.11 -2.27
N SER A 147 3.18 -7.06 -1.96
CA SER A 147 2.13 -7.19 -2.96
C SER A 147 2.24 -6.14 -4.06
N HIS A 148 2.45 -4.88 -3.66
CA HIS A 148 2.66 -3.78 -4.59
C HIS A 148 3.93 -3.97 -5.44
N LEU A 149 5.04 -4.44 -4.88
CA LEU A 149 6.27 -4.72 -5.65
C LEU A 149 6.09 -5.86 -6.66
N ILE A 150 5.37 -6.92 -6.30
CA ILE A 150 5.04 -8.00 -7.25
C ILE A 150 4.20 -7.43 -8.41
N ARG A 151 3.23 -6.55 -8.11
CA ARG A 151 2.43 -5.92 -9.16
C ARG A 151 3.23 -4.96 -10.03
N ALA A 152 4.21 -4.26 -9.45
CA ALA A 152 5.12 -3.41 -10.22
C ALA A 152 5.94 -4.20 -11.24
N THR A 153 6.18 -5.49 -10.99
CA THR A 153 7.03 -6.37 -11.82
C THR A 153 6.25 -7.38 -12.68
N SER A 154 4.96 -7.63 -12.42
CA SER A 154 4.20 -8.77 -12.98
C SER A 154 4.14 -8.82 -14.50
N ASP A 155 4.13 -7.66 -15.16
CA ASP A 155 3.87 -7.58 -16.59
C ASP A 155 5.16 -7.29 -17.39
N TYR A 156 6.32 -7.14 -16.73
CA TYR A 156 7.58 -6.74 -17.37
C TYR A 156 8.00 -7.70 -18.50
N ALA A 157 7.81 -9.01 -18.32
CA ALA A 157 8.14 -10.01 -19.34
C ALA A 157 7.08 -10.12 -20.47
N GLU A 158 5.85 -9.68 -20.21
CA GLU A 158 4.70 -9.83 -21.11
C GLU A 158 4.42 -8.60 -21.96
N ARG A 159 4.92 -7.43 -21.55
CA ARG A 159 4.84 -6.17 -22.30
C ARG A 159 5.72 -6.19 -23.54
N LYS A 160 5.33 -6.97 -24.54
CA LYS A 160 5.90 -6.91 -25.88
C LYS A 160 5.29 -5.71 -26.60
N THR A 161 6.11 -4.69 -26.85
CA THR A 161 5.86 -3.77 -27.96
C THR A 161 5.63 -4.63 -29.21
N SER A 162 4.49 -4.47 -29.88
CA SER A 162 4.05 -5.49 -30.83
C SER A 162 5.09 -5.71 -31.94
N GLN A 163 5.67 -6.90 -31.96
CA GLN A 163 6.48 -7.37 -33.10
C GLN A 163 5.52 -7.79 -34.21
N TYR A 164 4.85 -6.83 -34.84
CA TYR A 164 4.11 -7.12 -36.06
C TYR A 164 5.11 -7.38 -37.20
N GLN A 165 5.18 -8.62 -37.66
CA GLN A 165 5.90 -8.97 -38.89
C GLN A 165 4.94 -8.88 -40.10
N PRO A 166 5.16 -7.95 -41.03
CA PRO A 166 4.38 -7.90 -42.27
C PRO A 166 4.81 -9.05 -43.19
N ASN A 167 4.03 -10.12 -43.24
CA ASN A 167 4.34 -11.27 -44.10
C ASN A 167 3.86 -11.11 -45.56
N LYS A 168 3.36 -9.95 -46.00
CA LYS A 168 2.87 -9.76 -47.37
C LYS A 168 3.32 -8.43 -47.98
N LYS A 169 3.74 -8.48 -49.24
CA LYS A 169 4.01 -7.30 -50.06
C LYS A 169 2.67 -6.67 -50.49
N PRO A 170 2.51 -5.34 -50.36
CA PRO A 170 1.29 -4.66 -50.78
C PRO A 170 1.08 -4.77 -52.30
N VAL A 171 -0.18 -4.84 -52.70
CA VAL A 171 -0.60 -5.10 -54.09
C VAL A 171 -0.73 -3.78 -54.90
N SER A 172 -0.82 -2.62 -54.25
CA SER A 172 -0.87 -1.29 -54.90
C SER A 172 -0.23 -0.18 -54.05
N THR A 173 0.01 1.00 -54.64
CA THR A 173 0.57 2.19 -53.97
C THR A 173 -0.39 2.84 -52.97
N GLU A 174 -1.69 2.87 -53.26
CA GLU A 174 -2.73 3.32 -52.30
C GLU A 174 -2.81 2.37 -51.10
N LEU A 175 -2.85 1.06 -51.34
CA LEU A 175 -2.83 0.07 -50.26
C LEU A 175 -1.55 0.16 -49.42
N ALA A 176 -0.41 0.49 -50.02
CA ALA A 176 0.84 0.72 -49.28
C ALA A 176 0.79 1.99 -48.41
N ALA A 177 0.09 3.04 -48.83
CA ALA A 177 -0.11 4.26 -48.05
C ALA A 177 -1.05 4.01 -46.86
N ASP A 178 -2.19 3.35 -47.09
CA ASP A 178 -3.15 2.98 -46.05
C ASP A 178 -2.53 2.01 -45.03
N GLU A 179 -1.77 1.01 -45.50
CA GLU A 179 -1.03 0.10 -44.61
C GLU A 179 0.01 0.82 -43.75
N LYS A 180 0.63 1.89 -44.27
CA LYS A 180 1.60 2.70 -43.53
C LYS A 180 0.90 3.53 -42.44
N GLU A 181 -0.25 4.13 -42.75
CA GLU A 181 -1.04 4.90 -41.78
C GLU A 181 -1.57 3.99 -40.66
N ILE A 182 -2.17 2.84 -41.01
CA ILE A 182 -2.64 1.84 -40.04
C ILE A 182 -1.48 1.35 -39.15
N ARG A 183 -0.28 1.17 -39.73
CA ARG A 183 0.91 0.79 -38.95
C ARG A 183 1.33 1.88 -37.98
N SER A 184 1.34 3.14 -38.41
CA SER A 184 1.66 4.27 -37.55
C SER A 184 0.70 4.36 -36.37
N ALA A 185 -0.62 4.27 -36.63
CA ALA A 185 -1.65 4.30 -35.60
C ALA A 185 -1.54 3.14 -34.60
N ARG A 186 -1.18 1.93 -35.07
CA ARG A 186 -0.94 0.77 -34.18
C ARG A 186 0.28 0.96 -33.29
N LEU A 187 1.40 1.45 -33.85
CA LEU A 187 2.62 1.70 -33.09
C LEU A 187 2.40 2.78 -32.02
N GLU A 188 1.66 3.83 -32.35
CA GLU A 188 1.27 4.88 -31.41
C GLU A 188 0.39 4.33 -30.28
N ARG A 189 -0.67 3.59 -30.63
CA ARG A 189 -1.54 2.93 -29.64
C ARG A 189 -0.77 1.98 -28.72
N ASP A 190 0.10 1.15 -29.27
CA ASP A 190 0.87 0.18 -28.48
C ASP A 190 1.89 0.90 -27.57
N ARG A 191 2.48 2.01 -28.03
CA ARG A 191 3.33 2.88 -27.20
C ARG A 191 2.53 3.49 -26.06
N ASP A 192 1.33 3.99 -26.32
CA ASP A 192 0.52 4.66 -25.30
C ASP A 192 0.00 3.67 -24.26
N GLN A 193 -0.37 2.45 -24.68
CA GLN A 193 -0.67 1.35 -23.75
C GLN A 193 0.57 1.00 -22.90
N TYR A 194 1.73 0.85 -23.53
CA TYR A 194 2.97 0.55 -22.80
C TYR A 194 3.33 1.65 -21.81
N ARG A 195 3.17 2.93 -22.18
CA ARG A 195 3.34 4.07 -21.26
C ARG A 195 2.39 3.97 -20.07
N TYR A 196 1.12 3.67 -20.32
CA TYR A 196 0.14 3.47 -19.26
C TYR A 196 0.58 2.36 -18.30
N ASP A 197 0.97 1.20 -18.83
CA ASP A 197 1.37 0.04 -18.02
C ASP A 197 2.64 0.33 -17.19
N VAL A 198 3.65 0.97 -17.79
CA VAL A 198 4.85 1.44 -17.07
C VAL A 198 4.47 2.45 -15.97
N GLY A 199 3.51 3.33 -16.25
CA GLY A 199 2.96 4.26 -15.27
C GLY A 199 2.28 3.57 -14.09
N GLN A 200 1.54 2.48 -14.34
CA GLN A 200 0.94 1.66 -13.27
C GLN A 200 2.04 0.98 -12.44
N SER A 201 3.06 0.40 -13.07
CA SER A 201 4.20 -0.18 -12.35
C SER A 201 4.90 0.83 -11.44
N LEU A 202 5.14 2.04 -11.94
CA LEU A 202 5.76 3.12 -11.17
C LEU A 202 4.91 3.53 -9.96
N ARG A 203 3.57 3.58 -10.11
CA ARG A 203 2.66 3.88 -9.00
C ARG A 203 2.72 2.81 -7.92
N HIS A 204 2.67 1.54 -8.28
CA HIS A 204 2.80 0.45 -7.32
C HIS A 204 4.14 0.48 -6.58
N LEU A 205 5.25 0.70 -7.29
CA LEU A 205 6.56 0.91 -6.67
C LEU A 205 6.53 2.07 -5.67
N THR A 206 5.95 3.21 -6.06
CA THR A 206 5.86 4.40 -5.19
C THR A 206 5.07 4.11 -3.91
N VAL A 207 3.92 3.43 -4.02
CA VAL A 207 3.14 3.01 -2.85
C VAL A 207 3.97 2.10 -1.94
N ALA A 208 4.61 1.06 -2.50
CA ALA A 208 5.43 0.14 -1.72
C ALA A 208 6.56 0.86 -0.97
N GLN A 209 7.23 1.82 -1.60
CA GLN A 209 8.29 2.61 -0.96
C GLN A 209 7.79 3.42 0.24
N VAL A 210 6.55 3.91 0.23
CA VAL A 210 5.97 4.61 1.38
C VAL A 210 5.81 3.65 2.57
N TYR A 211 5.28 2.45 2.35
CA TYR A 211 5.21 1.42 3.39
C TYR A 211 6.61 1.06 3.91
N LEU A 212 7.57 0.84 3.02
CA LEU A 212 8.93 0.45 3.42
C LEU A 212 9.67 1.54 4.18
N ARG A 213 9.45 2.82 3.85
CA ARG A 213 10.01 3.94 4.62
C ARG A 213 9.41 3.99 6.01
N ALA A 214 8.10 3.82 6.16
CA ALA A 214 7.47 3.75 7.47
C ALA A 214 8.08 2.61 8.31
N VAL A 215 8.29 1.41 7.72
CA VAL A 215 8.95 0.28 8.40
C VAL A 215 10.41 0.58 8.74
N ALA A 216 11.13 1.31 7.88
CA ALA A 216 12.53 1.67 8.11
C ALA A 216 12.69 2.71 9.22
N GLU A 217 11.76 3.67 9.33
CA GLU A 217 11.71 4.66 10.41
C GLU A 217 11.51 4.00 11.78
N GLN A 218 10.84 2.84 11.82
CA GLN A 218 10.71 2.00 13.02
C GLN A 218 11.99 1.23 13.36
N GLY A 219 12.99 1.19 12.48
CA GLY A 219 14.19 0.37 12.64
C GLY A 219 13.98 -1.13 12.33
N GLU A 220 12.85 -1.50 11.74
CA GLU A 220 12.53 -2.91 11.45
C GLU A 220 13.08 -3.41 10.11
N ILE A 221 13.51 -2.49 9.25
CA ILE A 221 14.16 -2.83 7.99
C ILE A 221 15.29 -1.84 7.69
N GLU A 222 16.45 -2.35 7.31
CA GLU A 222 17.55 -1.54 6.80
C GLU A 222 17.45 -1.43 5.29
N LEU A 223 17.05 -0.26 4.80
CA LEU A 223 16.96 0.00 3.35
C LEU A 223 18.26 0.58 2.77
N GLY A 224 19.13 1.18 3.60
CA GLY A 224 20.34 1.86 3.13
C GLY A 224 20.02 2.92 2.05
N GLU A 225 20.76 2.89 0.94
CA GLU A 225 20.57 3.81 -0.19
C GLU A 225 19.18 3.66 -0.86
N LEU A 226 18.56 2.48 -0.77
CA LEU A 226 17.25 2.17 -1.36
C LEU A 226 16.12 2.99 -0.73
N ALA A 227 16.30 3.54 0.48
CA ALA A 227 15.30 4.38 1.14
C ALA A 227 14.99 5.65 0.32
N THR A 228 16.02 6.19 -0.33
CA THR A 228 15.98 7.45 -1.07
C THR A 228 15.95 7.28 -2.58
N GLU A 229 16.27 6.09 -3.07
CA GLU A 229 16.25 5.80 -4.51
C GLU A 229 14.82 5.95 -5.06
N THR A 230 14.67 6.65 -6.18
CA THR A 230 13.37 6.89 -6.81
C THR A 230 13.51 6.81 -8.32
N VAL A 231 12.48 6.29 -8.98
CA VAL A 231 12.37 6.36 -10.44
C VAL A 231 11.60 7.62 -10.81
N ALA A 232 12.17 8.42 -11.71
CA ALA A 232 11.58 9.69 -12.12
C ALA A 232 10.18 9.50 -12.76
N PRO A 233 9.20 10.36 -12.41
CA PRO A 233 7.85 10.33 -12.99
C PRO A 233 7.84 10.35 -14.52
N LEU A 234 6.80 9.77 -15.10
CA LEU A 234 6.53 9.88 -16.54
C LEU A 234 6.13 11.32 -16.89
N GLN A 235 6.71 11.84 -17.97
CA GLN A 235 6.51 13.18 -18.53
C GLN A 235 5.49 13.17 -19.69
N GLY A 236 5.09 12.00 -20.19
CA GLY A 236 4.09 11.83 -21.25
C GLY A 236 4.66 11.92 -22.66
N GLN A 237 5.92 12.35 -22.81
CA GLN A 237 6.60 12.51 -24.11
C GLN A 237 7.66 11.44 -24.38
N GLU A 238 7.74 10.41 -23.53
CA GLU A 238 8.75 9.37 -23.66
C GLU A 238 8.62 8.60 -24.97
N SER A 239 9.76 8.38 -25.61
CA SER A 239 9.98 7.41 -26.65
C SER A 239 9.86 5.98 -26.12
N GLY A 240 9.65 5.02 -27.04
CA GLY A 240 9.60 3.59 -26.66
C GLY A 240 10.87 3.10 -25.95
N GLY A 241 12.05 3.60 -26.35
CA GLY A 241 13.31 3.23 -25.70
C GLY A 241 13.43 3.75 -24.27
N GLU A 242 12.98 4.99 -24.02
CA GLU A 242 12.94 5.57 -22.68
C GLU A 242 11.96 4.83 -21.77
N LEU A 243 10.79 4.42 -22.30
CA LEU A 243 9.83 3.60 -21.56
C LEU A 243 10.41 2.23 -21.18
N VAL A 244 11.16 1.59 -22.08
CA VAL A 244 11.85 0.31 -21.79
C VAL A 244 12.91 0.47 -20.71
N SER A 245 13.71 1.55 -20.77
CA SER A 245 14.70 1.83 -19.72
C SER A 245 14.02 2.04 -18.37
N LYS A 246 12.95 2.85 -18.34
CA LYS A 246 12.18 3.10 -17.10
C LYS A 246 11.57 1.83 -16.53
N ASP A 247 10.97 0.98 -17.36
CA ASP A 247 10.37 -0.27 -16.89
C ASP A 247 11.43 -1.20 -16.27
N LYS A 248 12.64 -1.22 -16.86
CA LYS A 248 13.78 -1.96 -16.32
C LYS A 248 14.26 -1.38 -14.99
N ASP A 249 14.34 -0.05 -14.87
CA ASP A 249 14.76 0.61 -13.63
C ASP A 249 13.75 0.34 -12.49
N ILE A 250 12.44 0.39 -12.80
CA ILE A 250 11.37 0.02 -11.86
C ILE A 250 11.52 -1.43 -11.42
N ASN A 251 11.75 -2.34 -12.36
CA ASN A 251 11.89 -3.76 -12.07
C ASN A 251 13.11 -4.05 -11.18
N LEU A 252 14.27 -3.47 -11.51
CA LEU A 252 15.50 -3.65 -10.73
C LEU A 252 15.34 -3.16 -9.28
N LEU A 253 14.79 -1.97 -9.09
CA LEU A 253 14.56 -1.41 -7.76
C LEU A 253 13.52 -2.24 -6.98
N ALA A 254 12.45 -2.67 -7.64
CA ALA A 254 11.45 -3.52 -7.00
C ALA A 254 12.03 -4.87 -6.54
N GLU A 255 12.90 -5.50 -7.34
CA GLU A 255 13.59 -6.74 -6.96
C GLU A 255 14.52 -6.56 -5.75
N GLN A 256 15.23 -5.43 -5.68
CA GLN A 256 16.09 -5.12 -4.52
C GLN A 256 15.27 -4.91 -3.25
N LEU A 257 14.16 -4.16 -3.33
CA LEU A 257 13.25 -3.92 -2.21
C LEU A 257 12.58 -5.22 -1.76
N MET A 258 12.19 -6.12 -2.66
CA MET A 258 11.61 -7.43 -2.30
C MET A 258 12.56 -8.28 -1.45
N LYS A 259 13.87 -8.26 -1.76
CA LYS A 259 14.87 -9.00 -0.96
C LYS A 259 14.97 -8.46 0.47
N ALA A 260 14.88 -7.15 0.64
CA ALA A 260 14.89 -6.53 1.97
C ALA A 260 13.65 -6.95 2.78
N ILE A 261 12.47 -7.00 2.13
CA ILE A 261 11.23 -7.47 2.76
C ILE A 261 11.35 -8.92 3.23
N GLU A 262 11.88 -9.81 2.40
CA GLU A 262 11.97 -11.24 2.74
C GLU A 262 12.84 -11.50 3.97
N ALA A 263 13.97 -10.80 4.07
CA ALA A 263 14.84 -10.88 5.24
C ALA A 263 14.12 -10.40 6.52
N ALA A 264 13.41 -9.27 6.44
CA ALA A 264 12.67 -8.72 7.58
C ALA A 264 11.50 -9.63 7.99
N GLN A 265 10.72 -10.15 7.04
CA GLN A 265 9.59 -11.05 7.31
C GLN A 265 10.04 -12.33 8.02
N VAL A 266 11.18 -12.92 7.64
CA VAL A 266 11.72 -14.13 8.29
C VAL A 266 12.11 -13.83 9.75
N ARG A 267 12.77 -12.69 10.00
CA ARG A 267 13.15 -12.27 11.35
C ARG A 267 11.91 -12.06 12.22
N LEU A 268 10.96 -11.23 11.75
CA LEU A 268 9.74 -10.87 12.48
C LEU A 268 8.85 -12.08 12.78
N ALA A 269 8.73 -13.02 11.83
CA ALA A 269 8.00 -14.26 12.06
C ALA A 269 8.60 -15.12 13.20
N GLY A 270 9.91 -15.01 13.46
CA GLY A 270 10.54 -15.66 14.61
C GLY A 270 10.35 -14.91 15.94
N GLU A 271 9.98 -13.64 15.89
CA GLU A 271 9.69 -12.80 17.07
C GLU A 271 8.25 -12.96 17.56
N LEU A 272 7.31 -13.15 16.63
CA LEU A 272 5.89 -13.37 16.94
C LEU A 272 5.68 -14.77 17.56
N LYS A 273 5.48 -14.83 18.87
CA LYS A 273 5.29 -16.08 19.63
C LYS A 273 3.88 -16.28 20.15
N TRP A 274 3.09 -15.21 20.16
CA TRP A 274 1.70 -15.28 20.56
C TRP A 274 0.90 -16.20 19.63
N GLU A 275 0.17 -17.12 20.26
CA GLU A 275 -0.78 -18.01 19.61
C GLU A 275 -2.13 -17.82 20.30
N PRO A 276 -3.23 -17.74 19.53
CA PRO A 276 -4.57 -17.64 20.11
C PRO A 276 -4.86 -18.89 20.95
N LYS A 277 -5.75 -18.77 21.94
CA LYS A 277 -6.23 -19.96 22.63
C LYS A 277 -6.88 -20.89 21.60
N PRO A 278 -6.62 -22.21 21.65
CA PRO A 278 -7.33 -23.14 20.80
C PRO A 278 -8.83 -22.98 21.09
N LEU A 279 -9.60 -22.68 20.04
CA LEU A 279 -11.05 -22.71 20.11
C LEU A 279 -11.42 -24.07 20.70
N ALA A 280 -12.07 -24.07 21.86
CA ALA A 280 -12.62 -25.30 22.43
C ALA A 280 -13.48 -25.91 21.32
N SER A 281 -13.08 -27.08 20.83
CA SER A 281 -13.85 -27.81 19.84
C SER A 281 -15.24 -27.96 20.43
N ASN A 282 -16.22 -27.27 19.85
CA ASN A 282 -17.61 -27.45 20.18
C ASN A 282 -17.98 -28.89 19.81
N GLU A 283 -17.75 -29.82 20.72
CA GLU A 283 -18.42 -31.10 20.75
C GLU A 283 -19.88 -30.79 21.11
N ASN A 284 -20.72 -30.67 20.08
CA ASN A 284 -22.17 -30.88 20.15
C ASN A 284 -22.60 -31.65 18.91
#